data_AF-A0A2G6FKJ0-F1
#
_entry.id   AF-A0A2G6FKJ0-F1
#
_cell.length_a   1.000
_cell.length_b   1.000
_cell.length_c   1.000
_cell.angle_alpha   90.00
_cell.angle_beta   90.00
_cell.angle_gamma   90.00
#
_symmetry.space_group_name_H-M   'P 1'
#
loop_
_entity.id
_entity.type
_entity.pdbx_description
1 polymer ?
#
loop_
_entity_poly.entity_id
_entity_poly.type
_entity_poly.pdbx_seq_one_letter_code
_entity_poly.pdbx_strand_id
1 'polypeptide(L)'
;MMNDFLTEDTKAIILLCGVFGKDRSQKPLSLVEYSSLVHWLIEVKMRPSDLLQKETIIEASMGSGIDKQRLESLLGRGVQLGFAVEEWQRNGIWIISRSDADY
;
A
#
# COMPACT_ATOMS: atom_id res chain seq x y z
N MET A 1 -11.49 -20.48 6.48
CA MET A 1 -12.42 -19.47 5.92
C MET A 1 -11.56 -18.51 5.13
N MET A 2 -11.82 -18.32 3.84
CA MET A 2 -11.09 -17.32 3.04
C MET A 2 -11.28 -15.98 3.75
N ASN A 3 -10.20 -15.31 4.13
CA ASN A 3 -10.34 -13.98 4.69
C ASN A 3 -10.80 -13.06 3.56
N ASP A 4 -12.10 -12.78 3.47
CA ASP A 4 -12.71 -11.90 2.44
C ASP A 4 -12.19 -10.44 2.51
N PHE A 5 -11.31 -10.15 3.45
CA PHE A 5 -10.70 -8.86 3.66
C PHE A 5 -9.22 -8.90 3.31
N LEU A 6 -8.81 -7.92 2.50
CA LEU A 6 -7.41 -7.56 2.33
C LEU A 6 -6.74 -7.39 3.69
N THR A 7 -5.59 -8.03 3.88
CA THR A 7 -4.74 -7.75 5.05
C THR A 7 -4.24 -6.31 5.00
N GLU A 8 -3.88 -5.74 6.16
CA GLU A 8 -3.33 -4.38 6.22
C GLU A 8 -2.04 -4.23 5.40
N ASP A 9 -1.21 -5.27 5.34
CA ASP A 9 0.00 -5.27 4.50
C ASP A 9 -0.36 -5.18 3.01
N THR A 10 -1.32 -6.00 2.56
CA THR A 10 -1.77 -5.96 1.16
C THR A 10 -2.44 -4.63 0.83
N LYS A 11 -3.21 -4.03 1.75
CA LYS A 11 -3.77 -2.68 1.58
C LYS A 11 -2.67 -1.64 1.37
N ALA A 12 -1.67 -1.62 2.25
CA ALA A 12 -0.56 -0.68 2.14
C ALA A 12 0.19 -0.83 0.80
N ILE A 13 0.48 -2.06 0.40
CA ILE A 13 1.16 -2.35 -0.87
C ILE A 13 0.34 -1.85 -2.07
N ILE A 14 -0.97 -2.10 -2.09
CA ILE A 14 -1.85 -1.62 -3.17
C ILE A 14 -1.91 -0.09 -3.18
N LEU A 15 -2.03 0.57 -2.02
CA LEU A 15 -2.02 2.03 -1.93
C LEU A 15 -0.72 2.63 -2.51
N LEU A 16 0.42 1.97 -2.30
CA LEU A 16 1.72 2.43 -2.78
C LEU A 16 1.94 2.13 -4.27
N CYS A 17 1.52 0.95 -4.75
CA CYS A 17 1.92 0.43 -6.05
C CYS A 17 0.78 0.27 -7.06
N GLY A 18 -0.46 0.32 -6.61
CA GLY A 18 -1.66 0.05 -7.42
C GLY A 18 -2.20 1.30 -8.11
N VAL A 19 -2.76 1.09 -9.30
CA VAL A 19 -3.62 2.06 -9.99
C VAL A 19 -5.05 1.56 -9.86
N PHE A 20 -5.88 2.29 -9.13
CA PHE A 20 -7.29 1.96 -8.91
C PHE A 20 -8.11 3.23 -8.75
N GLY A 21 -9.43 3.09 -8.90
CA GLY A 21 -10.32 4.23 -8.95
C GLY A 21 -10.25 5.01 -10.28
N LYS A 22 -11.02 6.09 -10.34
CA LYS A 22 -11.15 6.93 -11.55
C LYS A 22 -10.09 8.03 -11.62
N ASP A 23 -9.58 8.47 -10.47
CA ASP A 23 -8.53 9.48 -10.40
C ASP A 23 -7.15 8.83 -10.60
N ARG A 24 -6.45 9.27 -11.66
CA ARG A 24 -5.09 8.81 -12.00
C ARG A 24 -4.02 9.87 -11.75
N SER A 25 -4.35 10.93 -11.00
CA SER A 25 -3.42 11.99 -10.64
C SER A 25 -2.26 11.47 -9.80
N GLN A 26 -2.52 10.49 -8.93
CA GLN A 26 -1.52 9.89 -8.06
C GLN A 26 -0.81 8.74 -8.77
N LYS A 27 0.44 8.97 -9.14
CA LYS A 27 1.29 7.96 -9.75
C LYS A 27 1.79 6.98 -8.67
N PRO A 28 1.65 5.66 -8.89
CA PRO A 28 2.26 4.66 -8.02
C PRO A 28 3.76 4.87 -7.84
N LEU A 29 4.32 4.26 -6.80
CA LEU A 29 5.76 4.13 -6.68
C LEU A 29 6.32 3.34 -7.87
N SER A 30 7.43 3.82 -8.42
CA SER A 30 8.26 3.04 -9.33
C SER A 30 8.91 1.87 -8.58
N LEU A 31 9.43 0.90 -9.35
CA LEU A 31 10.16 -0.24 -8.77
C LEU A 31 11.33 0.21 -7.89
N VAL A 32 12.07 1.24 -8.31
CA VAL A 32 13.22 1.77 -7.57
C VAL A 32 12.76 2.37 -6.24
N GLU A 33 11.73 3.20 -6.26
CA GLU A 33 11.18 3.84 -5.05
C GLU A 33 10.65 2.80 -4.07
N TYR A 34 9.84 1.85 -4.56
CA TYR A 34 9.31 0.79 -3.70
C TYR A 34 10.44 -0.07 -3.12
N SER A 35 11.48 -0.38 -3.90
CA SER A 35 12.64 -1.13 -3.41
C SER A 35 13.37 -0.37 -2.30
N SER A 36 13.61 0.93 -2.46
CA SER A 36 14.23 1.75 -1.41
C SER A 36 13.39 1.79 -0.13
N LEU A 37 12.06 1.92 -0.26
CA LEU A 37 11.14 1.90 0.87
C LEU A 37 11.14 0.55 1.60
N VAL A 38 11.16 -0.56 0.87
CA VAL A 38 11.21 -1.90 1.46
C VAL A 38 12.55 -2.16 2.16
N HIS A 39 13.68 -1.72 1.59
CA HIS A 39 14.97 -1.82 2.27
C HIS A 39 14.94 -1.09 3.61
N TRP A 40 14.44 0.14 3.64
CA TRP A 40 14.28 0.89 4.88
C TRP A 40 13.37 0.16 5.88
N LEU A 41 12.19 -0.33 5.46
CA LEU A 41 11.27 -1.08 6.32
C LEU A 41 11.98 -2.28 6.98
N ILE A 42 12.78 -3.03 6.22
CA ILE A 42 13.53 -4.19 6.73
C ILE A 42 14.55 -3.75 7.78
N GLU A 43 15.30 -2.66 7.54
CA GLU A 43 16.30 -2.12 8.46
C GLU A 43 15.69 -1.73 9.82
N VAL A 44 14.50 -1.11 9.80
CA VAL A 44 13.78 -0.70 11.01
C VAL A 44 12.84 -1.77 11.56
N LYS A 45 12.86 -2.98 10.99
CA LYS A 45 12.01 -4.14 11.37
C LYS A 45 10.51 -3.85 11.33
N MET A 46 10.09 -3.04 10.36
CA MET A 46 8.70 -2.71 10.09
C MET A 46 8.18 -3.47 8.88
N ARG A 47 6.86 -3.53 8.77
CA ARG A 47 6.11 -4.13 7.67
C ARG A 47 5.35 -3.04 6.91
N PRO A 48 4.87 -3.33 5.68
CA PRO A 48 4.07 -2.39 4.92
C PRO A 48 2.86 -1.84 5.69
N SER A 49 2.18 -2.66 6.50
CA SER A 49 1.03 -2.21 7.31
C SER A 49 1.36 -1.07 8.27
N ASP A 50 2.61 -0.99 8.74
CA ASP A 50 3.02 0.03 9.71
C ASP A 50 3.01 1.43 9.09
N LEU A 51 3.17 1.52 7.77
CA LEU A 51 3.06 2.78 7.01
C LEU A 51 1.64 3.37 7.02
N LEU A 52 0.63 2.60 7.43
CA LEU A 52 -0.74 3.13 7.56
C LEU A 52 -0.88 4.07 8.79
N GLN A 53 0.08 4.04 9.71
CA GLN A 53 0.17 4.96 10.84
C GLN A 53 0.89 6.24 10.43
N LYS A 54 0.28 7.42 10.66
CA LYS A 54 0.80 8.71 10.20
C LYS A 54 2.18 9.05 10.75
N GLU A 55 2.48 8.54 11.94
CA GLU A 55 3.71 8.79 12.69
C GLU A 55 4.93 8.22 11.96
N THR A 56 4.74 7.15 11.19
CA THR A 56 5.84 6.43 10.50
C THR A 56 6.23 7.05 9.16
N ILE A 57 5.38 7.90 8.59
CA ILE A 57 5.55 8.47 7.24
C ILE A 57 6.77 9.37 7.15
N ILE A 58 7.07 10.14 8.20
CA ILE A 58 8.22 11.05 8.22
C ILE A 58 9.52 10.24 8.17
N GLU A 59 9.62 9.19 8.97
CA GLU A 59 10.79 8.31 9.01
C GLU A 59 10.93 7.52 7.69
N ALA A 60 9.81 7.02 7.16
CA ALA A 60 9.78 6.34 5.87
C ALA A 60 10.25 7.25 4.73
N SER A 61 9.83 8.52 4.72
CA SER A 61 10.28 9.51 3.75
C SER A 61 11.79 9.74 3.81
N MET A 62 12.33 9.94 5.02
CA MET A 62 13.76 10.15 5.21
C MET A 62 14.59 8.92 4.83
N GLY A 63 14.14 7.72 5.22
CA GLY A 63 14.87 6.48 5.00
C GLY A 63 14.80 5.95 3.57
N SER A 64 13.71 6.21 2.85
CA SER A 64 13.53 5.77 1.45
C SER A 64 13.96 6.82 0.42
N GLY A 65 14.08 8.09 0.82
CA GLY A 65 14.29 9.22 -0.07
C GLY A 65 13.05 9.63 -0.88
N ILE A 66 11.88 9.03 -0.59
CA ILE A 66 10.61 9.39 -1.23
C ILE A 66 10.04 10.63 -0.53
N ASP A 67 9.55 11.59 -1.32
CA ASP A 67 8.86 12.76 -0.79
C ASP A 67 7.71 12.37 0.16
N LYS A 68 7.67 13.04 1.33
CA LYS A 68 6.67 12.78 2.37
C LYS A 68 5.25 12.96 1.85
N GLN A 69 4.99 14.07 1.15
CA GLN A 69 3.64 14.40 0.69
C GLN A 69 3.16 13.42 -0.37
N ARG A 70 4.08 12.85 -1.16
CA ARG A 70 3.78 11.73 -2.06
C ARG A 70 3.37 10.47 -1.30
N LEU A 71 4.09 10.08 -0.24
CA LEU A 71 3.68 8.93 0.58
C LEU A 71 2.31 9.14 1.22
N GLU A 72 2.07 10.32 1.80
CA GLU A 72 0.77 10.69 2.39
C GLU A 72 -0.35 10.64 1.35
N SER A 73 -0.10 11.17 0.15
CA SER A 73 -1.09 11.15 -0.93
C SER A 73 -1.36 9.73 -1.45
N LEU A 74 -0.34 8.88 -1.47
CA LEU A 74 -0.50 7.47 -1.86
C LEU A 74 -1.33 6.68 -0.85
N LEU A 75 -0.92 6.73 0.41
CA LEU A 75 -1.52 5.99 1.52
C LEU A 75 -2.89 6.57 1.93
N GLY A 76 -3.14 7.85 1.64
CA GLY A 76 -4.41 8.53 1.90
C GLY A 76 -5.59 8.08 1.01
N ARG A 77 -5.37 7.23 -0.01
CA ARG A 77 -6.42 6.77 -0.93
C ARG A 77 -7.29 5.61 -0.39
N GLY A 78 -7.37 5.44 0.94
CA GLY A 78 -8.11 4.33 1.57
C GLY A 78 -9.57 4.19 1.13
N VAL A 79 -10.31 5.30 1.01
CA VAL A 79 -11.70 5.29 0.52
C VAL A 79 -11.80 4.81 -0.93
N GLN A 80 -10.89 5.26 -1.80
CA GLN A 80 -10.86 4.83 -3.20
C GLN A 80 -10.49 3.34 -3.33
N LEU A 81 -9.59 2.86 -2.47
CA LEU A 81 -9.26 1.45 -2.39
C LEU A 81 -10.49 0.63 -1.97
N GLY A 82 -11.22 1.07 -0.95
CA GLY A 82 -12.45 0.41 -0.50
C GLY A 82 -13.46 0.21 -1.64
N PHE A 83 -13.77 1.27 -2.39
CA PHE A 83 -14.66 1.16 -3.54
C PHE A 83 -14.14 0.24 -4.65
N ALA A 84 -12.84 0.28 -4.95
CA ALA A 84 -12.24 -0.59 -5.95
C ALA A 84 -12.33 -2.07 -5.54
N VAL A 85 -12.09 -2.36 -4.26
CA VAL A 85 -12.14 -3.72 -3.71
C VAL A 85 -13.56 -4.26 -3.74
N GLU A 86 -14.54 -3.47 -3.32
CA GLU A 86 -15.94 -3.86 -3.43
C GLU A 86 -16.35 -4.13 -4.89
N GLU A 87 -15.86 -3.31 -5.83
CA GLU A 87 -16.11 -3.52 -7.26
C GLU A 87 -15.48 -4.82 -7.77
N TRP A 88 -14.23 -5.10 -7.43
CA TRP A 88 -13.55 -6.34 -7.78
C TRP A 88 -14.28 -7.56 -7.20
N GLN A 89 -14.66 -7.51 -5.93
CA GLN A 89 -15.39 -8.59 -5.26
C GLN A 89 -16.75 -8.85 -5.90
N ARG A 90 -17.53 -7.80 -6.25
CA ARG A 90 -18.79 -7.95 -6.98
C ARG A 90 -18.62 -8.62 -8.35
N ASN A 91 -17.44 -8.50 -8.95
CA ASN A 91 -17.09 -9.15 -10.21
C ASN A 91 -16.39 -10.51 -10.03
N GLY A 92 -16.35 -11.05 -8.81
CA GLY A 92 -15.72 -12.35 -8.50
C GLY A 92 -14.20 -12.31 -8.58
N ILE A 93 -13.58 -11.16 -8.28
CA ILE A 93 -12.13 -10.98 -8.23
C ILE A 93 -11.71 -10.77 -6.78
N TRP A 94 -10.79 -11.60 -6.30
CA TRP A 94 -10.16 -11.48 -4.97
C TRP A 94 -8.68 -11.19 -5.12
N ILE A 95 -8.11 -10.53 -4.12
CA ILE A 95 -6.70 -10.14 -4.10
C ILE A 95 -6.03 -10.80 -2.90
N ILE A 96 -4.86 -11.36 -3.17
CA ILE A 96 -3.96 -11.90 -2.18
C ILE A 96 -2.53 -11.46 -2.54
N SER A 97 -1.71 -11.19 -1.55
CA SER A 97 -0.28 -10.89 -1.73
C SER A 97 0.59 -11.96 -1.09
N ARG A 98 1.88 -11.98 -1.44
CA ARG A 98 2.90 -12.87 -0.85
C ARG A 98 3.06 -12.72 0.66
N SER A 99 2.54 -11.65 1.25
CA SER A 99 2.59 -11.41 2.69
C SER A 99 1.40 -12.04 3.43
N ASP A 100 0.40 -12.54 2.71
CA ASP A 100 -0.79 -13.13 3.28
C ASP A 100 -0.56 -14.61 3.60
N ALA A 101 -1.09 -15.09 4.73
CA ALA A 101 -0.88 -16.47 5.18
C ALA A 101 -1.48 -17.53 4.22
N ASP A 102 -2.45 -17.14 3.40
CA ASP A 102 -3.15 -18.01 2.46
C ASP A 102 -2.49 -18.03 1.05
N TYR A 103 -1.36 -17.33 0.84
CA TYR A 103 -0.62 -17.30 -0.44
C TYR A 103 0.34 -18.48 -0.57
#